data_AF-A0A314YVY8-F1
#
_entry.id   AF-A0A314YVY8-F1
#
_cell.length_a   1.000
_cell.length_b   1.000
_cell.length_c   1.000
_cell.angle_alpha   90.00
_cell.angle_beta   90.00
_cell.angle_gamma   90.00
#
_symmetry.space_group_name_H-M   'P 1'
#
loop_
_entity.id
_entity.type
_entity.pdbx_description
1 polymer ?
#
loop_
_entity_poly.entity_id
_entity_poly.type
_entity_poly.pdbx_seq_one_letter_code
_entity_poly.pdbx_strand_id
1 'polypeptide(L)'
;MREVRDEICEMAPQSWKQEIIEAIDVDILSEVLKSGNLDIDYLGRILEFSLVTLRRLSAPANDDEMMAIHQSLRKELDEICQTRDESNFSSVTAMIKGLRFILEQIQVLKQEISKARIRIMEPLLKGPTGVQYLRNAFANHHGSPSDANNSLPLTVQWLSSVWNCKDQEWQEHTISCSTLMSSGGPSQGFVPSTALRSGGSFLVKPNQDSISTSATDITGNQQPECKGERVDLLVRLGLLKLVSGVSGLTEEALPETFKLNLSRLRAVQAQIQKIIVTSVSILICRQTLLSERVITRPSDMESIVSKCIERLLGVLDSVENAGMEEIVESISDFANDSKEVVDTEKLRSRKAVIGRMLAKSLQAGDPVFERVSRAVYMAARGVVLGGSGPVGRKLAETALQQVGAAALTDSVVEAAEVLVVAATVSVSVHGPWYIHLTDNM
;
A
#
# COMPACT_ATOMS: atom_id res chain seq x y z
N MET A 1 35.67 -14.88 -7.49
CA MET A 1 36.82 -14.59 -6.60
C MET A 1 37.22 -13.14 -6.61
N ARG A 2 37.62 -12.54 -7.76
CA ARG A 2 37.87 -11.08 -7.83
C ARG A 2 36.67 -10.25 -7.36
N GLU A 3 35.49 -10.54 -7.89
CA GLU A 3 34.24 -9.90 -7.47
C GLU A 3 33.98 -10.06 -5.96
N VAL A 4 34.12 -11.27 -5.40
CA VAL A 4 33.98 -11.53 -3.97
C VAL A 4 34.93 -10.66 -3.13
N ARG A 5 36.21 -10.57 -3.51
CA ARG A 5 37.20 -9.72 -2.82
C ARG A 5 36.80 -8.26 -2.88
N ASP A 6 36.56 -7.75 -4.09
CA ASP A 6 36.32 -6.34 -4.33
C ASP A 6 35.04 -5.89 -3.59
N GLU A 7 34.00 -6.71 -3.61
CA GLU A 7 32.73 -6.46 -2.91
C GLU A 7 32.84 -6.49 -1.39
N ILE A 8 33.55 -7.47 -0.82
CA ILE A 8 33.82 -7.52 0.62
C ILE A 8 34.66 -6.30 1.03
N CYS A 9 35.65 -5.89 0.22
CA CYS A 9 36.44 -4.69 0.45
C CYS A 9 35.61 -3.40 0.40
N GLU A 10 34.61 -3.27 -0.47
CA GLU A 10 33.73 -2.09 -0.51
C GLU A 10 32.89 -1.94 0.76
N MET A 11 32.42 -3.06 1.32
CA MET A 11 31.59 -3.06 2.53
C MET A 11 32.40 -2.97 3.82
N ALA A 12 33.66 -3.42 3.81
CA ALA A 12 34.48 -3.51 5.00
C ALA A 12 35.07 -2.16 5.46
N PRO A 13 35.31 -1.98 6.77
CA PRO A 13 36.09 -0.87 7.30
C PRO A 13 37.48 -0.80 6.68
N GLN A 14 38.04 0.41 6.60
CA GLN A 14 39.36 0.64 5.98
C GLN A 14 40.48 -0.19 6.63
N SER A 15 40.37 -0.52 7.92
CA SER A 15 41.32 -1.34 8.67
C SER A 15 41.38 -2.80 8.23
N TRP A 16 40.33 -3.33 7.59
CA TRP A 16 40.26 -4.74 7.18
C TRP A 16 40.64 -4.96 5.72
N LYS A 17 40.71 -3.89 4.91
CA LYS A 17 40.93 -4.01 3.47
C LYS A 17 42.23 -4.71 3.12
N GLN A 18 43.30 -4.44 3.86
CA GLN A 18 44.60 -5.09 3.64
C GLN A 18 44.54 -6.59 3.94
N GLU A 19 43.91 -6.98 5.05
CA GLU A 19 43.70 -8.38 5.45
C GLU A 19 42.88 -9.14 4.39
N ILE A 20 41.84 -8.52 3.83
CA ILE A 20 40.99 -9.13 2.79
C ILE A 20 41.76 -9.30 1.46
N ILE A 21 42.58 -8.33 1.07
CA ILE A 21 43.38 -8.39 -0.16
C ILE A 21 44.44 -9.50 -0.05
N GLU A 22 45.07 -9.64 1.11
CA GLU A 22 46.08 -10.67 1.37
C GLU A 22 45.47 -12.08 1.46
N ALA A 23 44.28 -12.21 2.06
CA ALA A 23 43.59 -13.50 2.19
C ALA A 23 42.95 -13.97 0.87
N ILE A 24 42.49 -13.05 0.02
CA ILE A 24 41.89 -13.33 -1.29
C ILE A 24 42.84 -12.86 -2.41
N ASP A 25 44.03 -13.45 -2.46
CA ASP A 25 45.02 -13.13 -3.49
C ASP A 25 44.60 -13.70 -4.85
N VAL A 26 44.19 -12.80 -5.75
CA VAL A 26 43.70 -13.14 -7.09
C VAL A 26 44.84 -13.54 -8.03
N ASP A 27 46.07 -13.09 -7.77
CA ASP A 27 47.23 -13.38 -8.61
C ASP A 27 47.74 -14.80 -8.31
N ILE A 28 47.81 -15.18 -7.03
CA ILE A 28 48.11 -16.56 -6.62
C ILE A 28 47.02 -17.51 -7.14
N LEU A 29 45.75 -17.15 -7.01
CA LEU A 29 44.64 -17.94 -7.53
C LEU A 29 44.72 -18.14 -9.05
N SER A 30 45.09 -17.10 -9.80
CA SER A 30 45.26 -17.13 -11.25
C SER A 30 46.40 -18.07 -11.65
N GLU A 31 47.50 -18.08 -10.89
CA GLU A 31 48.63 -18.97 -11.10
C GLU A 31 48.28 -20.44 -10.80
N VAL A 32 47.58 -20.69 -9.69
CA VAL A 32 47.08 -22.04 -9.30
C VAL A 32 46.15 -22.59 -10.38
N LEU A 33 45.22 -21.78 -10.89
CA LEU A 33 44.30 -22.20 -11.97
C LEU A 33 45.02 -22.48 -13.30
N LYS A 34 46.06 -21.72 -13.63
CA LYS A 34 46.88 -21.93 -14.84
C LYS A 34 47.78 -23.15 -14.75
N SER A 35 48.20 -23.52 -13.54
CA SER A 35 49.07 -24.68 -13.30
C SER A 35 48.35 -26.03 -13.51
N GLY A 36 47.02 -26.03 -13.56
CA GLY A 36 46.19 -27.24 -13.69
C GLY A 36 46.14 -28.11 -12.43
N ASN A 37 46.87 -27.74 -11.36
CA ASN A 37 46.85 -28.40 -10.07
C ASN A 37 45.93 -27.61 -9.12
N LEU A 38 44.63 -27.95 -9.13
CA LEU A 38 43.63 -27.31 -8.28
C LEU A 38 43.87 -27.67 -6.81
N ASP A 39 44.52 -26.77 -6.07
CA ASP A 39 44.63 -26.86 -4.60
C ASP A 39 43.27 -26.52 -3.97
N ILE A 40 42.47 -27.57 -3.75
CA ILE A 40 41.12 -27.49 -3.15
C ILE A 40 41.18 -26.94 -1.72
N ASP A 41 42.26 -27.22 -0.98
CA ASP A 41 42.43 -26.76 0.41
C ASP A 41 42.73 -25.26 0.46
N TYR A 42 43.48 -24.73 -0.51
CA TYR A 42 43.67 -23.29 -0.66
C TYR A 42 42.35 -22.59 -0.98
N LEU A 43 41.57 -23.12 -1.92
CA LEU A 43 40.28 -22.56 -2.32
C LEU A 43 39.24 -22.62 -1.20
N GLY A 44 39.19 -23.73 -0.47
CA GLY A 44 38.35 -23.89 0.72
C GLY A 44 38.66 -22.87 1.81
N ARG A 45 39.95 -22.59 2.07
CA ARG A 45 40.37 -21.54 3.01
C ARG A 45 39.90 -20.14 2.60
N ILE A 46 39.92 -19.83 1.31
CA ILE A 46 39.44 -18.52 0.83
C ILE A 46 37.91 -18.40 0.99
N LEU A 47 37.17 -19.47 0.69
CA LEU A 47 35.72 -19.51 0.90
C LEU A 47 35.39 -19.35 2.40
N GLU A 48 36.09 -20.06 3.28
CA GLU A 48 35.93 -19.97 4.74
C GLU A 48 36.25 -18.56 5.26
N PHE A 49 37.36 -17.96 4.82
CA PHE A 49 37.71 -16.59 5.17
C PHE A 49 36.63 -15.58 4.74
N SER A 50 36.11 -15.73 3.52
CA SER A 50 35.06 -14.87 2.99
C SER A 50 33.77 -14.98 3.82
N LEU A 51 33.37 -16.20 4.18
CA LEU A 51 32.18 -16.45 5.01
C LEU A 51 32.33 -15.89 6.43
N VAL A 52 33.49 -16.07 7.05
CA VAL A 52 33.78 -15.51 8.38
C VAL A 52 33.78 -13.99 8.34
N THR A 53 34.34 -13.39 7.28
CA THR A 53 34.35 -11.93 7.10
C THR A 53 32.94 -11.38 6.90
N LEU A 54 32.11 -12.04 6.08
CA LEU A 54 30.70 -11.68 5.89
C LEU A 54 29.93 -11.73 7.21
N ARG A 55 30.15 -12.76 8.03
CA ARG A 55 29.56 -12.86 9.36
C ARG A 55 29.95 -11.66 10.24
N ARG A 56 31.23 -11.30 10.26
CA ARG A 56 31.73 -10.16 11.03
C ARG A 56 31.14 -8.81 10.59
N LEU A 57 30.71 -8.70 9.32
CA LEU A 57 30.06 -7.51 8.78
C LEU A 57 28.53 -7.50 8.98
N SER A 58 27.94 -8.64 9.31
CA SER A 58 26.49 -8.81 9.49
C SER A 58 26.02 -8.35 10.87
N ALA A 59 24.71 -8.16 11.01
CA ALA A 59 24.12 -7.79 12.30
C ALA A 59 24.15 -8.99 13.29
N PRO A 60 24.47 -8.78 14.59
CA PRO A 60 24.51 -9.85 15.58
C PRO A 60 23.19 -10.63 15.74
N ALA A 61 22.06 -10.01 15.37
CA ALA A 61 20.74 -10.65 15.42
C ALA A 61 20.58 -11.80 14.41
N ASN A 62 21.35 -11.80 13.32
CA ASN A 62 21.30 -12.82 12.28
C ASN A 62 22.40 -13.87 12.43
N ASP A 63 23.24 -13.78 13.46
CA ASP A 63 24.38 -14.68 13.65
C ASP A 63 23.96 -16.15 13.75
N ASP A 64 22.87 -16.46 14.44
CA ASP A 64 22.41 -17.84 14.65
C ASP A 64 21.84 -18.46 13.36
N GLU A 65 21.06 -17.68 12.60
CA GLU A 65 20.50 -18.11 11.31
C GLU A 65 21.61 -18.28 10.26
N MET A 66 22.52 -17.31 10.18
CA MET A 66 23.67 -17.36 9.28
C MET A 66 24.62 -18.50 9.62
N MET A 67 24.79 -18.83 10.91
CA MET A 67 25.55 -20.01 11.35
C MET A 67 24.91 -21.33 10.91
N ALA A 68 23.59 -21.46 11.01
CA ALA A 68 22.87 -22.65 10.56
C ALA A 68 23.01 -22.83 9.03
N ILE A 69 22.86 -21.74 8.26
CA ILE A 69 23.01 -21.75 6.80
C ILE A 69 24.46 -22.09 6.41
N HIS A 70 25.45 -21.50 7.07
CA HIS A 70 26.86 -21.81 6.84
C HIS A 70 27.21 -23.28 7.15
N GLN A 71 26.68 -23.84 8.25
CA GLN A 71 26.89 -25.25 8.59
C GLN A 71 26.22 -26.19 7.58
N SER A 72 25.02 -25.85 7.09
CA SER A 72 24.34 -26.60 6.03
C SER A 72 25.14 -26.59 4.73
N LEU A 73 25.61 -25.43 4.28
CA LEU A 73 26.44 -25.31 3.09
C LEU A 73 27.72 -26.13 3.21
N ARG A 74 28.40 -26.06 4.37
CA ARG A 74 29.63 -26.82 4.61
C ARG A 74 29.38 -28.32 4.47
N LYS A 75 28.28 -28.82 5.07
CA LYS A 75 27.88 -30.21 4.95
C LYS A 75 27.60 -30.60 3.50
N GLU A 76 26.90 -29.76 2.74
CA GLU A 76 26.62 -29.99 1.32
C GLU A 76 27.88 -29.97 0.45
N LEU A 77 28.86 -29.09 0.75
CA LEU A 77 30.14 -29.03 0.06
C LEU A 77 30.99 -30.26 0.38
N ASP A 78 31.02 -30.70 1.64
CA ASP A 78 31.71 -31.92 2.07
C ASP A 78 31.09 -33.17 1.41
N GLU A 79 29.77 -33.23 1.29
CA GLU A 79 29.05 -34.30 0.58
C GLU A 79 29.40 -34.34 -0.92
N ILE A 80 29.45 -33.18 -1.61
CA ILE A 80 29.83 -33.10 -3.03
C ILE A 80 31.30 -33.51 -3.24
N CYS A 81 32.18 -33.20 -2.28
CA CYS A 81 33.58 -33.63 -2.33
C CYS A 81 33.76 -35.12 -2.03
N GLN A 82 32.86 -35.75 -1.26
CA GLN A 82 32.89 -37.18 -0.93
C GLN A 82 32.21 -38.08 -1.97
N THR A 83 31.34 -37.54 -2.84
CA THR A 83 30.78 -38.29 -3.97
C THR A 83 31.90 -38.68 -4.93
N ARG A 84 32.25 -39.96 -4.89
CA ARG A 84 33.44 -40.57 -5.47
C ARG A 84 33.31 -40.74 -6.99
N ASP A 85 33.25 -39.63 -7.71
CA ASP A 85 33.67 -39.60 -9.11
C ASP A 85 35.12 -39.11 -9.13
N GLU A 86 36.05 -39.95 -9.59
CA GLU A 86 37.52 -39.73 -9.63
C GLU A 86 37.96 -38.58 -10.55
N SER A 87 37.08 -37.60 -10.80
CA SER A 87 37.29 -36.53 -11.76
C SER A 87 37.30 -35.17 -11.05
N ASN A 88 38.21 -34.29 -11.49
CA ASN A 88 38.35 -32.90 -11.05
C ASN A 88 37.05 -32.06 -11.13
N PHE A 89 35.98 -32.60 -11.72
CA PHE A 89 34.68 -31.95 -11.90
C PHE A 89 33.85 -31.86 -10.61
N SER A 90 33.96 -32.79 -9.66
CA SER A 90 33.21 -32.74 -8.39
C SER A 90 33.67 -31.58 -7.52
N SER A 91 34.98 -31.38 -7.39
CA SER A 91 35.59 -30.29 -6.63
C SER A 91 35.33 -28.92 -7.27
N VAL A 92 35.38 -28.82 -8.60
CA VAL A 92 35.00 -27.59 -9.32
C VAL A 92 33.52 -27.27 -9.11
N THR A 93 32.65 -28.27 -9.06
CA THR A 93 31.22 -28.11 -8.79
C THR A 93 30.96 -27.60 -7.36
N ALA A 94 31.65 -28.17 -6.37
CA ALA A 94 31.61 -27.68 -4.99
C ALA A 94 32.06 -26.21 -4.91
N MET A 95 33.15 -25.85 -5.60
CA MET A 95 33.62 -24.47 -5.64
C MET A 95 32.64 -23.49 -6.28
N ILE A 96 32.05 -23.85 -7.43
CA ILE A 96 31.04 -23.01 -8.09
C ILE A 96 29.86 -22.78 -7.15
N LYS A 97 29.44 -23.81 -6.41
CA LYS A 97 28.34 -23.72 -5.44
C LYS A 97 28.70 -22.83 -4.25
N GLY A 98 29.89 -23.00 -3.66
CA GLY A 98 30.39 -22.15 -2.58
C GLY A 98 30.54 -20.67 -2.98
N LEU A 99 31.02 -20.42 -4.20
CA LEU A 99 31.13 -19.08 -4.76
C LEU A 99 29.79 -18.41 -4.98
N ARG A 100 28.83 -19.14 -5.57
CA ARG A 100 27.46 -18.64 -5.77
C ARG A 100 26.83 -18.26 -4.44
N PHE A 101 26.97 -19.12 -3.45
CA PHE A 101 26.47 -18.87 -2.10
C PHE A 101 27.06 -17.57 -1.50
N ILE A 102 28.38 -17.38 -1.57
CA ILE A 102 29.02 -16.16 -1.05
C ILE A 102 28.52 -14.91 -1.76
N LEU A 103 28.34 -14.96 -3.08
CA LEU A 103 27.79 -13.84 -3.84
C LEU A 103 26.33 -13.53 -3.43
N GLU A 104 25.51 -14.55 -3.20
CA GLU A 104 24.15 -14.37 -2.67
C GLU A 104 24.17 -13.73 -1.28
N GLN A 105 25.06 -14.18 -0.39
CA GLN A 105 25.22 -13.59 0.95
C GLN A 105 25.73 -12.13 0.90
N ILE A 106 26.62 -11.79 -0.05
CA ILE A 106 27.04 -10.41 -0.29
C ILE A 106 25.84 -9.54 -0.68
N GLN A 107 24.95 -10.03 -1.55
CA GLN A 107 23.76 -9.26 -1.96
C GLN A 107 22.80 -9.03 -0.79
N VAL A 108 22.56 -10.06 0.03
CA VAL A 108 21.75 -9.94 1.25
C VAL A 108 22.37 -8.90 2.19
N LEU A 109 23.68 -8.98 2.44
CA LEU A 109 24.38 -8.04 3.32
C LEU A 109 24.34 -6.60 2.78
N LYS A 110 24.48 -6.39 1.47
CA LYS A 110 24.32 -5.06 0.85
C LYS A 110 22.93 -4.49 1.10
N GLN A 111 21.89 -5.31 0.97
CA GLN A 111 20.52 -4.90 1.27
C GLN A 111 20.37 -4.52 2.75
N GLU A 112 20.93 -5.31 3.67
CA GLU A 112 20.92 -5.00 5.10
C GLU A 112 21.66 -3.70 5.44
N ILE A 113 22.86 -3.49 4.89
CA ILE A 113 23.64 -2.28 5.08
C ILE A 113 22.86 -1.06 4.55
N SER A 114 22.25 -1.17 3.37
CA SER A 114 21.44 -0.08 2.82
C SER A 114 20.24 0.24 3.71
N LYS A 115 19.54 -0.77 4.22
CA LYS A 115 18.42 -0.62 5.16
C LYS A 115 18.88 0.01 6.47
N ALA A 116 20.05 -0.38 6.99
CA ALA A 116 20.65 0.20 8.19
C ALA A 116 21.03 1.67 7.97
N ARG A 117 21.66 2.01 6.84
CA ARG A 117 21.97 3.39 6.47
C ARG A 117 20.72 4.26 6.38
N ILE A 118 19.65 3.75 5.75
CA ILE A 118 18.36 4.45 5.69
C ILE A 118 17.80 4.68 7.10
N ARG A 119 17.83 3.66 7.97
CA ARG A 119 17.38 3.79 9.38
C ARG A 119 18.20 4.81 10.19
N ILE A 120 19.50 4.92 9.94
CA ILE A 120 20.36 5.94 10.58
C ILE A 120 20.00 7.34 10.08
N MET A 121 19.69 7.48 8.79
CA MET A 121 19.28 8.76 8.19
C MET A 121 17.82 9.13 8.50
N GLU A 122 16.96 8.16 8.80
CA GLU A 122 15.52 8.34 8.99
C GLU A 122 15.17 9.44 10.01
N PRO A 123 15.79 9.54 11.20
CA PRO A 123 15.52 10.64 12.14
C PRO A 123 15.90 12.02 11.58
N LEU A 124 16.98 12.10 10.80
CA LEU A 124 17.43 13.36 10.17
C LEU A 124 16.47 13.79 9.04
N LEU A 125 15.98 12.82 8.28
CA LEU A 125 15.02 13.03 7.20
C LEU A 125 13.62 13.39 7.73
N LYS A 126 13.19 12.77 8.84
CA LYS A 126 11.92 13.07 9.53
C LYS A 126 11.98 14.35 10.37
N GLY A 127 13.18 14.83 10.68
CA GLY A 127 13.41 16.05 11.45
C GLY A 127 13.26 17.34 10.64
N PRO A 128 13.41 18.51 11.30
CA PRO A 128 13.29 19.81 10.66
C PRO A 128 14.34 20.04 9.56
N THR A 129 15.51 19.40 9.66
CA THR A 129 16.57 19.46 8.65
C THR A 129 16.13 18.89 7.31
N GLY A 130 15.35 17.80 7.30
CA GLY A 130 14.78 17.23 6.07
C GLY A 130 13.81 18.20 5.39
N VAL A 131 12.94 18.85 6.17
CA VAL A 131 12.02 19.89 5.66
C VAL A 131 12.79 21.06 5.07
N GLN A 132 13.83 21.52 5.75
CA GLN A 132 14.66 22.63 5.26
C GLN A 132 15.41 22.27 3.98
N TYR A 133 15.94 21.05 3.88
CA TYR A 133 16.57 20.55 2.66
C TYR A 133 15.59 20.55 1.49
N LEU A 134 14.40 19.98 1.65
CA LEU A 134 13.38 19.95 0.61
C LEU A 134 12.92 21.36 0.22
N ARG A 135 12.79 22.26 1.19
CA ARG A 135 12.44 23.66 0.94
C ARG A 135 13.50 24.38 0.10
N ASN A 136 14.77 24.19 0.43
CA ASN A 136 15.89 24.78 -0.32
C ASN A 136 15.99 24.18 -1.73
N ALA A 137 15.83 22.85 -1.85
CA ALA A 137 15.80 22.18 -3.14
C ALA A 137 14.65 22.71 -4.01
N PHE A 138 13.46 22.87 -3.45
CA PHE A 138 12.30 23.40 -4.17
C PHE A 138 12.52 24.86 -4.61
N ALA A 139 13.05 25.71 -3.72
CA ALA A 139 13.38 27.10 -4.04
C ALA A 139 14.42 27.22 -5.17
N ASN A 140 15.40 26.32 -5.24
CA ASN A 140 16.38 26.30 -6.33
C ASN A 140 15.76 25.99 -7.70
N HIS A 141 14.68 25.20 -7.75
CA HIS A 141 14.03 24.81 -9.01
C HIS A 141 12.91 25.77 -9.41
N HIS A 142 12.14 26.29 -8.45
CA HIS A 142 10.91 27.05 -8.70
C HIS A 142 10.97 28.52 -8.24
N GLY A 143 12.10 28.97 -7.70
CA GLY A 143 12.29 30.35 -7.24
C GLY A 143 11.68 30.63 -5.86
N SER A 144 11.69 31.91 -5.48
CA SER A 144 11.16 32.36 -4.19
C SER A 144 9.63 32.30 -4.12
N PRO A 145 9.05 32.23 -2.91
CA PRO A 145 7.60 32.24 -2.73
C PRO A 145 6.86 33.43 -3.36
N SER A 146 7.53 34.59 -3.53
CA SER A 146 6.98 35.77 -4.20
C SER A 146 6.60 35.53 -5.66
N ASP A 147 7.31 34.63 -6.33
CA ASP A 147 7.20 34.41 -7.78
C ASP A 147 6.28 33.21 -8.08
N ALA A 148 5.65 32.64 -7.05
CA ALA A 148 4.89 31.40 -7.09
C ALA A 148 3.78 31.40 -8.15
N ASN A 149 3.11 32.53 -8.39
CA ASN A 149 2.06 32.64 -9.41
C ASN A 149 2.57 32.36 -10.83
N ASN A 150 3.82 32.72 -11.12
CA ASN A 150 4.43 32.51 -12.43
C ASN A 150 5.15 31.15 -12.50
N SER A 151 5.74 30.69 -11.39
CA SER A 151 6.55 29.48 -11.37
C SER A 151 5.77 28.19 -11.07
N LEU A 152 4.55 28.29 -10.54
CA LEU A 152 3.70 27.16 -10.13
C LEU A 152 2.28 27.21 -10.73
N PRO A 153 2.13 27.29 -12.06
CA PRO A 153 0.82 27.42 -12.71
C PRO A 153 -0.13 26.24 -12.42
N LEU A 154 0.37 25.00 -12.37
CA LEU A 154 -0.48 23.82 -12.10
C LEU A 154 -0.95 23.81 -10.65
N THR A 155 -0.10 24.21 -9.72
CA THR A 155 -0.45 24.35 -8.30
C THR A 155 -1.52 25.44 -8.11
N VAL A 156 -1.44 26.56 -8.81
CA VAL A 156 -2.47 27.62 -8.79
C VAL A 156 -3.81 27.09 -9.34
N GLN A 157 -3.78 26.43 -10.49
CA GLN A 157 -4.98 25.85 -11.09
C GLN A 157 -5.63 24.81 -10.18
N TRP A 158 -4.82 23.96 -9.56
CA TRP A 158 -5.27 22.95 -8.62
C TRP A 158 -5.91 23.57 -7.37
N LEU A 159 -5.28 24.56 -6.73
CA LEU A 159 -5.87 25.27 -5.58
C LEU A 159 -7.16 26.00 -5.97
N SER A 160 -7.20 26.60 -7.17
CA SER A 160 -8.38 27.31 -7.70
C SER A 160 -9.59 26.40 -7.82
N SER A 161 -9.38 25.14 -8.18
CA SER A 161 -10.45 24.14 -8.32
C SER A 161 -11.20 23.84 -7.01
N VAL A 162 -10.56 24.12 -5.87
CA VAL A 162 -11.11 23.87 -4.53
C VAL A 162 -11.52 25.16 -3.83
N TRP A 163 -10.95 26.29 -4.25
CA TRP A 163 -11.14 27.61 -3.65
C TRP A 163 -12.61 27.93 -3.32
N ASN A 164 -13.49 27.78 -4.31
CA ASN A 164 -14.91 28.15 -4.19
C ASN A 164 -15.73 27.21 -3.32
N CYS A 165 -15.28 25.97 -3.11
CA CYS A 165 -16.03 24.96 -2.36
C CYS A 165 -15.46 24.68 -0.95
N LYS A 166 -14.29 25.23 -0.60
CA LYS A 166 -13.59 24.92 0.65
C LYS A 166 -14.46 25.18 1.89
N ASP A 167 -15.20 26.29 1.91
CA ASP A 167 -15.99 26.71 3.06
C ASP A 167 -17.22 25.84 3.22
N GLN A 168 -17.85 25.47 2.10
CA GLN A 168 -18.98 24.53 2.07
C GLN A 168 -18.55 23.15 2.55
N GLU A 169 -17.46 22.61 2.02
CA GLU A 169 -16.93 21.28 2.39
C GLU A 169 -16.52 21.23 3.87
N TRP A 170 -15.90 22.30 4.38
CA TRP A 170 -15.53 22.44 5.78
C TRP A 170 -16.76 22.54 6.70
N GLN A 171 -17.76 23.32 6.30
CA GLN A 171 -19.00 23.44 7.04
C GLN A 171 -19.76 22.12 7.10
N GLU A 172 -19.87 21.39 5.99
CA GLU A 172 -20.46 20.04 5.94
C GLU A 172 -19.71 19.05 6.84
N HIS A 173 -18.38 19.09 6.83
CA HIS A 173 -17.56 18.28 7.73
C HIS A 173 -17.86 18.61 9.20
N THR A 174 -17.88 19.91 9.56
CA THR A 174 -18.16 20.38 10.92
C THR A 174 -19.55 19.96 11.40
N ILE A 175 -20.57 20.06 10.52
CA ILE A 175 -21.94 19.60 10.80
C ILE A 175 -21.96 18.07 11.00
N SER A 176 -21.21 17.32 10.20
CA SER A 176 -21.14 15.87 10.33
C SER A 176 -20.50 15.46 11.66
N CYS A 177 -19.41 16.13 12.06
CA CYS A 177 -18.78 15.95 13.37
C CYS A 177 -19.74 16.26 14.53
N SER A 178 -20.43 17.41 14.48
CA SER A 178 -21.34 17.81 15.56
C SER A 178 -22.55 16.89 15.66
N THR A 179 -23.11 16.45 14.52
CA THR A 179 -24.19 15.46 14.48
C THR A 179 -23.75 14.14 15.10
N LEU A 180 -22.53 13.69 14.79
CA LEU A 180 -21.97 12.47 15.36
C LEU A 180 -21.84 12.59 16.89
N MET A 181 -21.29 13.70 17.39
CA MET A 181 -21.15 13.92 18.83
C MET A 181 -22.50 14.06 19.55
N SER A 182 -23.50 14.65 18.90
CA SER A 182 -24.87 14.75 19.44
C SER A 182 -25.61 13.41 19.44
N SER A 183 -25.21 12.46 18.59
CA SER A 183 -25.85 11.15 18.44
C SER A 183 -25.36 10.09 19.42
N GLY A 184 -24.54 10.45 20.42
CA GLY A 184 -24.02 9.56 21.48
C GLY A 184 -25.05 8.96 22.45
N GLY A 185 -26.34 8.99 22.12
CA GLY A 185 -27.41 8.24 22.80
C GLY A 185 -27.79 6.97 22.02
N PRO A 186 -28.48 5.98 22.63
CA PRO A 186 -28.63 4.65 22.06
C PRO A 186 -29.39 4.67 20.72
N SER A 187 -28.64 4.43 19.64
CA SER A 187 -29.03 3.85 18.35
C SER A 187 -30.42 4.23 17.80
N GLN A 188 -30.49 5.31 17.03
CA GLN A 188 -31.56 5.47 16.05
C GLN A 188 -31.06 4.87 14.73
N GLY A 189 -31.45 3.61 14.49
CA GLY A 189 -31.02 2.81 13.34
C GLY A 189 -31.31 3.50 12.01
N PHE A 190 -30.25 3.97 11.35
CA PHE A 190 -30.33 4.44 9.97
C PHE A 190 -30.54 3.21 9.08
N VAL A 191 -31.77 3.02 8.61
CA VAL A 191 -32.09 1.96 7.63
C VAL A 191 -31.41 2.32 6.32
N PRO A 192 -30.55 1.46 5.75
CA PRO A 192 -29.94 1.72 4.45
C PRO A 192 -31.03 1.76 3.36
N SER A 193 -31.12 2.85 2.60
CA SER A 193 -31.77 2.80 1.29
C SER A 193 -30.83 2.12 0.29
N THR A 194 -30.66 0.80 0.42
CA THR A 194 -29.88 -0.05 -0.50
C THR A 194 -30.67 -0.48 -1.73
N ALA A 195 -31.93 -0.06 -1.86
CA ALA A 195 -32.73 -0.35 -3.04
C ALA A 195 -32.33 0.59 -4.21
N LEU A 196 -31.63 0.03 -5.20
CA LEU A 196 -31.63 0.59 -6.56
C LEU A 196 -33.09 0.61 -7.02
N ARG A 197 -33.72 1.79 -7.06
CA ARG A 197 -35.16 1.95 -7.31
C ARG A 197 -35.57 1.33 -8.65
N SER A 198 -36.07 0.11 -8.58
CA SER A 198 -37.22 -0.38 -9.35
C SER A 198 -38.31 -0.70 -8.32
N GLY A 199 -39.53 -0.22 -8.56
CA GLY A 199 -40.58 -0.08 -7.54
C GLY A 199 -40.89 -1.36 -6.75
N GLY A 200 -40.86 -1.24 -5.42
CA GLY A 200 -41.31 -2.26 -4.47
C GLY A 200 -40.81 -1.95 -3.05
N SER A 201 -41.70 -1.45 -2.18
CA SER A 201 -41.39 -1.17 -0.77
C SER A 201 -41.77 -2.37 0.09
N PHE A 202 -40.85 -2.85 0.92
CA PHE A 202 -41.16 -3.75 2.03
C PHE A 202 -40.59 -3.16 3.33
N LEU A 203 -41.45 -3.09 4.35
CA LEU A 203 -41.14 -2.60 5.69
C LEU A 203 -40.50 -3.74 6.50
N VAL A 204 -39.25 -3.59 6.93
CA VAL A 204 -38.56 -4.56 7.81
C VAL A 204 -38.27 -3.90 9.15
N LYS A 205 -38.80 -4.48 10.23
CA LYS A 205 -38.48 -4.12 11.62
C LYS A 205 -37.13 -4.74 12.02
N PRO A 206 -36.22 -4.03 12.72
CA PRO A 206 -35.01 -4.64 13.24
C PRO A 206 -35.28 -5.28 14.61
N ASN A 207 -34.88 -6.55 14.77
CA ASN A 207 -34.62 -7.13 16.08
C ASN A 207 -33.15 -6.88 16.43
N GLN A 208 -32.92 -6.37 17.63
CA GLN A 208 -31.62 -6.16 18.25
C GLN A 208 -30.99 -7.51 18.60
N ASP A 209 -29.75 -7.72 18.17
CA ASP A 209 -28.75 -8.47 18.93
C ASP A 209 -27.42 -7.72 18.79
N SER A 210 -27.01 -7.07 19.88
CA SER A 210 -25.79 -6.26 19.97
C SER A 210 -24.58 -7.16 20.22
N ILE A 211 -23.72 -7.34 19.21
CA ILE A 211 -22.36 -7.84 19.43
C ILE A 211 -21.46 -6.62 19.60
N SER A 212 -21.05 -6.38 20.84
CA SER A 212 -20.01 -5.42 21.20
C SER A 212 -18.65 -5.97 20.75
N THR A 213 -18.11 -5.46 19.65
CA THR A 213 -16.70 -5.65 19.30
C THR A 213 -15.86 -4.65 20.07
N SER A 214 -15.07 -5.19 20.99
CA SER A 214 -14.05 -4.54 21.81
C SER A 214 -13.05 -3.74 20.97
N ALA A 215 -12.69 -2.56 21.49
CA ALA A 215 -11.63 -1.70 20.96
C ALA A 215 -10.31 -2.48 20.88
N THR A 216 -9.87 -2.76 19.66
CA THR A 216 -8.50 -3.21 19.39
C THR A 216 -7.56 -2.02 19.51
N ASP A 217 -6.54 -2.17 20.35
CA ASP A 217 -5.44 -1.22 20.55
C ASP A 217 -4.79 -0.82 19.21
N ILE A 218 -5.05 0.42 18.78
CA ILE A 218 -4.46 0.99 17.56
C ILE A 218 -3.04 1.46 17.91
N THR A 219 -2.07 0.56 17.78
CA THR A 219 -0.64 0.89 17.83
C THR A 219 -0.18 1.38 16.45
N GLY A 220 -0.52 2.64 16.15
CA GLY A 220 -0.06 3.37 14.98
C GLY A 220 -0.16 4.87 15.23
N ASN A 221 0.79 5.66 14.74
CA ASN A 221 0.76 7.13 14.89
C ASN A 221 -0.51 7.68 14.22
N GLN A 222 -1.54 7.97 15.02
CA GLN A 222 -2.81 8.54 14.55
C GLN A 222 -2.53 9.81 13.74
N GLN A 223 -3.15 9.92 12.57
CA GLN A 223 -2.97 11.06 11.70
C GLN A 223 -3.69 12.29 12.25
N PRO A 224 -3.09 13.49 12.14
CA PRO A 224 -3.61 14.69 12.76
C PRO A 224 -4.90 15.20 12.10
N GLU A 225 -5.81 15.69 12.93
CA GLU A 225 -7.03 16.39 12.51
C GLU A 225 -6.69 17.74 11.85
N CYS A 226 -7.47 18.13 10.85
CA CYS A 226 -7.41 19.45 10.24
C CYS A 226 -8.11 20.46 11.15
N LYS A 227 -7.44 21.57 11.48
CA LYS A 227 -7.99 22.62 12.36
C LYS A 227 -8.78 23.70 11.60
N GLY A 228 -8.98 23.52 10.29
CA GLY A 228 -9.59 24.53 9.42
C GLY A 228 -8.65 25.68 9.02
N GLU A 229 -7.33 25.51 9.21
CA GLU A 229 -6.34 26.47 8.69
C GLU A 229 -6.43 26.52 7.15
N ARG A 230 -6.47 27.74 6.58
CA ARG A 230 -6.76 27.97 5.15
C ARG A 230 -5.91 27.10 4.22
N VAL A 231 -4.59 27.09 4.41
CA VAL A 231 -3.64 26.37 3.56
C VAL A 231 -3.76 24.85 3.75
N ASP A 232 -3.81 24.38 5.00
CA ASP A 232 -3.95 22.95 5.30
C ASP A 232 -5.26 22.38 4.74
N LEU A 233 -6.37 23.10 4.92
CA LEU A 233 -7.68 22.72 4.40
C LEU A 233 -7.68 22.62 2.87
N LEU A 234 -7.13 23.62 2.18
CA LEU A 234 -7.04 23.62 0.72
C LEU A 234 -6.18 22.48 0.18
N VAL A 235 -5.03 22.22 0.80
CA VAL A 235 -4.13 21.16 0.38
C VAL A 235 -4.78 19.79 0.58
N ARG A 236 -5.40 19.55 1.74
CA ARG A 236 -6.11 18.30 2.05
C ARG A 236 -7.28 18.03 1.10
N LEU A 237 -8.15 19.02 0.91
CA LEU A 237 -9.29 18.91 -0.02
C LEU A 237 -8.83 18.78 -1.47
N GLY A 238 -7.79 19.53 -1.86
CA GLY A 238 -7.17 19.45 -3.18
C GLY A 238 -6.62 18.07 -3.48
N LEU A 239 -5.90 17.46 -2.52
CA LEU A 239 -5.36 16.12 -2.69
C LEU A 239 -6.48 15.09 -2.78
N LEU A 240 -7.49 15.21 -1.93
CA LEU A 240 -8.64 14.32 -1.95
C LEU A 240 -9.38 14.37 -3.30
N LYS A 241 -9.66 15.57 -3.82
CA LYS A 241 -10.30 15.72 -5.14
C LYS A 241 -9.43 15.18 -6.28
N LEU A 242 -8.11 15.40 -6.19
CA LEU A 242 -7.16 14.94 -7.18
C LEU A 242 -7.16 13.40 -7.30
N VAL A 243 -7.10 12.68 -6.17
CA VAL A 243 -7.11 11.20 -6.18
C VAL A 243 -8.50 10.59 -6.35
N SER A 244 -9.56 11.36 -6.12
CA SER A 244 -10.95 10.91 -6.37
C SER A 244 -11.37 11.04 -7.83
N GLY A 245 -10.51 11.59 -8.69
CA GLY A 245 -10.75 11.64 -10.14
C GLY A 245 -10.81 10.24 -10.76
N VAL A 246 -11.67 10.10 -11.78
CA VAL A 246 -11.80 8.85 -12.55
C VAL A 246 -10.64 8.68 -13.54
N SER A 247 -10.12 9.78 -14.07
CA SER A 247 -8.95 9.76 -14.95
C SER A 247 -7.68 9.50 -14.15
N GLY A 248 -6.86 8.55 -14.62
CA GLY A 248 -5.58 8.24 -14.00
C GLY A 248 -4.66 9.46 -13.94
N LEU A 249 -3.99 9.65 -12.79
CA LEU A 249 -3.07 10.77 -12.61
C LEU A 249 -1.87 10.65 -13.56
N THR A 250 -1.66 11.65 -14.41
CA THR A 250 -0.47 11.76 -15.27
C THR A 250 0.53 12.75 -14.68
N GLU A 251 1.77 12.72 -15.16
CA GLU A 251 2.82 13.62 -14.65
C GLU A 251 2.55 15.08 -15.04
N GLU A 252 1.91 15.30 -16.18
CA GLU A 252 1.62 16.62 -16.75
C GLU A 252 0.47 17.34 -16.02
N ALA A 253 -0.47 16.57 -15.45
CA ALA A 253 -1.62 17.11 -14.71
C ALA A 253 -1.31 17.32 -13.21
N LEU A 254 -0.14 16.89 -12.73
CA LEU A 254 0.18 16.90 -11.32
C LEU A 254 0.72 18.26 -10.88
N PRO A 255 0.26 18.83 -9.74
CA PRO A 255 0.83 20.07 -9.20
C PRO A 255 2.33 19.93 -8.99
N GLU A 256 3.09 21.00 -9.26
CA GLU A 256 4.55 21.02 -9.12
C GLU A 256 5.01 20.63 -7.71
N THR A 257 4.24 21.03 -6.71
CA THR A 257 4.47 20.71 -5.29
C THR A 257 4.31 19.22 -4.95
N PHE A 258 3.74 18.41 -5.85
CA PHE A 258 3.53 16.98 -5.64
C PHE A 258 4.25 16.06 -6.63
N LYS A 259 5.13 16.58 -7.50
CA LYS A 259 5.87 15.77 -8.50
C LYS A 259 6.55 14.53 -7.93
N LEU A 260 7.18 14.65 -6.76
CA LEU A 260 7.85 13.53 -6.08
C LEU A 260 6.89 12.47 -5.51
N ASN A 261 5.59 12.76 -5.44
CA ASN A 261 4.58 11.89 -4.85
C ASN A 261 3.67 11.23 -5.90
N LEU A 262 3.99 11.31 -7.20
CA LEU A 262 3.16 10.75 -8.27
C LEU A 262 2.80 9.27 -8.05
N SER A 263 3.80 8.42 -7.76
CA SER A 263 3.58 6.99 -7.52
C SER A 263 2.69 6.73 -6.30
N ARG A 264 2.90 7.48 -5.21
CA ARG A 264 2.11 7.39 -3.98
C ARG A 264 0.65 7.81 -4.21
N LEU A 265 0.44 8.91 -4.93
CA LEU A 265 -0.91 9.41 -5.24
C LEU A 265 -1.63 8.48 -6.22
N ARG A 266 -0.94 7.90 -7.20
CA ARG A 266 -1.49 6.85 -8.08
C ARG A 266 -1.90 5.62 -7.29
N ALA A 267 -1.08 5.17 -6.33
CA ALA A 267 -1.44 4.04 -5.48
C ALA A 267 -2.72 4.34 -4.67
N VAL A 268 -2.85 5.54 -4.09
CA VAL A 268 -4.06 5.95 -3.38
C VAL A 268 -5.28 6.03 -4.32
N GLN A 269 -5.12 6.61 -5.51
CA GLN A 269 -6.18 6.66 -6.52
C GLN A 269 -6.64 5.25 -6.90
N ALA A 270 -5.71 4.32 -7.14
CA ALA A 270 -6.02 2.92 -7.44
C ALA A 270 -6.78 2.26 -6.28
N GLN A 271 -6.39 2.51 -5.02
CA GLN A 271 -7.11 2.01 -3.86
C GLN A 271 -8.53 2.60 -3.76
N ILE A 272 -8.72 3.90 -4.01
CA ILE A 272 -10.05 4.52 -4.03
C ILE A 272 -10.93 3.90 -5.12
N GLN A 273 -10.40 3.71 -6.34
CA GLN A 273 -11.14 3.07 -7.43
C GLN A 273 -11.48 1.61 -7.10
N LYS A 274 -10.55 0.88 -6.48
CA LYS A 274 -10.78 -0.48 -5.98
C LYS A 274 -11.92 -0.51 -4.95
N ILE A 275 -11.96 0.44 -4.02
CA ILE A 275 -13.03 0.57 -3.02
C ILE A 275 -14.38 0.87 -3.70
N ILE A 276 -14.40 1.74 -4.72
CA ILE A 276 -15.62 2.06 -5.49
C ILE A 276 -16.13 0.80 -6.22
N VAL A 277 -15.28 0.10 -6.97
CA VAL A 277 -15.64 -1.12 -7.70
C VAL A 277 -16.14 -2.21 -6.75
N THR A 278 -15.46 -2.38 -5.61
CA THR A 278 -15.87 -3.34 -4.58
C THR A 278 -17.23 -2.95 -4.00
N SER A 279 -17.46 -1.66 -3.69
CA SER A 279 -18.73 -1.16 -3.17
C SER A 279 -19.90 -1.35 -4.14
N VAL A 280 -19.70 -1.07 -5.44
CA VAL A 280 -20.71 -1.34 -6.48
C VAL A 280 -20.99 -2.83 -6.59
N SER A 281 -19.94 -3.67 -6.55
CA SER A 281 -20.07 -5.12 -6.63
C SER A 281 -20.83 -5.69 -5.43
N ILE A 282 -20.59 -5.19 -4.21
CA ILE A 282 -21.34 -5.54 -3.00
C ILE A 282 -22.81 -5.16 -3.15
N LEU A 283 -23.12 -3.97 -3.66
CA LEU A 283 -24.52 -3.54 -3.87
C LEU A 283 -25.25 -4.49 -4.81
N ILE A 284 -24.61 -4.87 -5.93
CA ILE A 284 -25.17 -5.82 -6.90
C ILE A 284 -25.31 -7.21 -6.30
N CYS A 285 -24.31 -7.67 -5.54
CA CYS A 285 -24.34 -8.94 -4.81
C CYS A 285 -25.54 -8.98 -3.84
N ARG A 286 -25.69 -7.94 -3.02
CA ARG A 286 -26.83 -7.79 -2.09
C ARG A 286 -28.17 -7.80 -2.82
N GLN A 287 -28.28 -7.07 -3.93
CA GLN A 287 -29.51 -7.04 -4.72
C GLN A 287 -29.85 -8.40 -5.36
N THR A 288 -28.83 -9.12 -5.83
CA THR A 288 -29.00 -10.45 -6.43
C THR A 288 -29.45 -11.46 -5.38
N LEU A 289 -28.81 -11.47 -4.20
CA LEU A 289 -29.19 -12.33 -3.07
C LEU A 289 -30.65 -12.10 -2.63
N LEU A 290 -31.10 -10.84 -2.59
CA LEU A 290 -32.48 -10.49 -2.27
C LEU A 290 -33.45 -10.96 -3.37
N SER A 291 -33.07 -10.83 -4.65
CA SER A 291 -33.91 -11.25 -5.78
C SER A 291 -34.12 -12.77 -5.83
N GLU A 292 -33.09 -13.54 -5.47
CA GLU A 292 -33.14 -15.01 -5.48
C GLU A 292 -33.74 -15.61 -4.20
N ARG A 293 -34.06 -14.79 -3.19
CA ARG A 293 -34.57 -15.22 -1.86
C ARG A 293 -33.69 -16.28 -1.20
N VAL A 294 -32.37 -16.22 -1.42
CA VAL A 294 -31.40 -17.19 -0.89
C VAL A 294 -31.23 -17.07 0.63
N ILE A 295 -31.66 -15.95 1.21
CA ILE A 295 -31.35 -15.57 2.59
C ILE A 295 -32.59 -15.64 3.48
N THR A 296 -32.49 -16.42 4.54
CA THR A 296 -33.50 -16.52 5.61
C THR A 296 -33.21 -15.63 6.81
N ARG A 297 -31.95 -15.22 7.05
CA ARG A 297 -31.54 -14.35 8.17
C ARG A 297 -30.57 -13.23 7.74
N PRO A 298 -30.69 -12.01 8.28
CA PRO A 298 -29.79 -10.90 7.97
C PRO A 298 -28.29 -11.18 8.27
N SER A 299 -27.99 -12.00 9.28
CA SER A 299 -26.61 -12.42 9.62
C SER A 299 -25.92 -13.18 8.49
N ASP A 300 -26.68 -13.99 7.76
CA ASP A 300 -26.16 -14.83 6.69
C ASP A 300 -25.79 -13.96 5.47
N MET A 301 -26.52 -12.86 5.28
CA MET A 301 -26.22 -11.85 4.26
C MET A 301 -24.88 -11.18 4.50
N GLU A 302 -24.63 -10.72 5.72
CA GLU A 302 -23.37 -10.04 6.06
C GLU A 302 -22.19 -11.01 5.97
N SER A 303 -22.35 -12.27 6.40
CA SER A 303 -21.28 -13.29 6.25
C SER A 303 -20.92 -13.56 4.78
N ILE A 304 -21.91 -13.70 3.89
CA ILE A 304 -21.68 -13.90 2.45
C ILE A 304 -21.01 -12.67 1.84
N VAL A 305 -21.45 -11.47 2.22
CA VAL A 305 -20.88 -10.20 1.75
C VAL A 305 -19.43 -10.05 2.19
N SER A 306 -19.10 -10.34 3.46
CA SER A 306 -17.71 -10.32 3.95
C SER A 306 -16.80 -11.26 3.17
N LYS A 307 -17.23 -12.51 2.93
CA LYS A 307 -16.47 -13.47 2.10
C LYS A 307 -16.34 -13.02 0.65
N CYS A 308 -17.33 -12.30 0.12
CA CYS A 308 -17.31 -11.73 -1.23
C CYS A 308 -16.28 -10.59 -1.32
N ILE A 309 -16.21 -9.74 -0.29
CA ILE A 309 -15.23 -8.66 -0.18
C ILE A 309 -13.81 -9.24 -0.16
N GLU A 310 -13.52 -10.21 0.72
CA GLU A 310 -12.19 -10.81 0.82
C GLU A 310 -11.72 -11.42 -0.52
N ARG A 311 -12.61 -12.16 -1.20
CA ARG A 311 -12.33 -12.74 -2.51
C ARG A 311 -12.07 -11.66 -3.56
N LEU A 312 -12.92 -10.63 -3.60
CA LEU A 312 -12.81 -9.57 -4.61
C LEU A 312 -11.55 -8.71 -4.38
N LEU A 313 -11.23 -8.37 -3.14
CA LEU A 313 -10.00 -7.67 -2.80
C LEU A 313 -8.78 -8.50 -3.23
N GLY A 314 -8.78 -9.81 -2.98
CA GLY A 314 -7.71 -10.72 -3.38
C GLY A 314 -7.54 -10.84 -4.89
N VAL A 315 -8.63 -10.91 -5.67
CA VAL A 315 -8.59 -10.91 -7.14
C VAL A 315 -8.01 -9.60 -7.66
N LEU A 316 -8.46 -8.47 -7.12
CA LEU A 316 -8.02 -7.14 -7.51
C LEU A 316 -6.56 -6.82 -7.10
N ASP A 317 -6.01 -7.52 -6.10
CA ASP A 317 -4.58 -7.39 -5.72
C ASP A 317 -3.65 -8.31 -6.50
N SER A 318 -4.14 -9.48 -6.95
CA SER A 318 -3.30 -10.51 -7.58
C SER A 318 -3.30 -10.46 -9.10
N VAL A 319 -4.38 -9.97 -9.72
CA VAL A 319 -4.54 -9.95 -11.18
C VAL A 319 -4.36 -8.52 -11.70
N GLU A 320 -3.22 -8.26 -12.35
CA GLU A 320 -2.81 -6.94 -12.87
C GLU A 320 -3.84 -6.30 -13.82
N ASN A 321 -4.68 -7.12 -14.46
CA ASN A 321 -5.76 -6.67 -15.36
C ASN A 321 -7.07 -7.42 -15.07
N ALA A 322 -7.50 -7.47 -13.79
CA ALA A 322 -8.79 -8.06 -13.44
C ALA A 322 -9.93 -7.39 -14.23
N GLY A 323 -10.55 -8.14 -15.13
CA GLY A 323 -11.65 -7.71 -15.96
C GLY A 323 -13.00 -7.89 -15.28
N MET A 324 -14.05 -7.60 -16.05
CA MET A 324 -15.42 -7.74 -15.57
C MET A 324 -15.77 -9.21 -15.32
N GLU A 325 -15.20 -10.11 -16.10
CA GLU A 325 -15.37 -11.55 -15.99
C GLU A 325 -14.85 -12.08 -14.64
N GLU A 326 -13.64 -11.71 -14.23
CA GLU A 326 -13.04 -12.11 -12.96
C GLU A 326 -13.80 -11.53 -11.76
N ILE A 327 -14.24 -10.28 -11.86
CA ILE A 327 -15.06 -9.63 -10.83
C ILE A 327 -16.40 -10.36 -10.69
N VAL A 328 -17.07 -10.64 -11.81
CA VAL A 328 -18.36 -11.36 -11.84
C VAL A 328 -18.22 -12.76 -11.27
N GLU A 329 -17.13 -13.45 -11.58
CA GLU A 329 -16.82 -14.78 -11.02
C GLU A 329 -16.73 -14.71 -9.50
N SER A 330 -15.92 -13.78 -8.98
CA SER A 330 -15.70 -13.60 -7.55
C SER A 330 -16.99 -13.33 -6.77
N ILE A 331 -17.94 -12.60 -7.35
CA ILE A 331 -19.19 -12.21 -6.68
C ILE A 331 -20.36 -13.16 -6.95
N SER A 332 -20.26 -14.10 -7.89
CA SER A 332 -21.37 -15.02 -8.22
C SER A 332 -21.41 -16.26 -7.33
N ASP A 333 -20.29 -16.58 -6.67
CA ASP A 333 -20.15 -17.72 -5.78
C ASP A 333 -20.70 -17.42 -4.38
N PHE A 334 -22.02 -17.50 -4.27
CA PHE A 334 -22.77 -17.45 -3.01
C PHE A 334 -22.77 -18.80 -2.26
N ALA A 335 -22.05 -19.81 -2.75
CA ALA A 335 -22.14 -21.16 -2.21
C ALA A 335 -21.73 -21.19 -0.73
N ASN A 336 -22.66 -21.64 0.11
CA ASN A 336 -22.31 -22.22 1.40
C ASN A 336 -21.49 -23.48 1.14
N ASP A 337 -20.57 -23.83 2.05
CA ASP A 337 -19.78 -25.08 2.05
C ASP A 337 -20.63 -26.39 2.04
N SER A 338 -21.94 -26.29 1.87
CA SER A 338 -22.85 -27.41 1.67
C SER A 338 -22.74 -27.96 0.25
N LYS A 339 -22.32 -29.22 0.17
CA LYS A 339 -22.22 -30.11 -1.00
C LYS A 339 -23.57 -30.36 -1.74
N GLU A 340 -24.36 -29.34 -2.02
CA GLU A 340 -25.46 -29.46 -2.98
C GLU A 340 -24.95 -29.17 -4.39
N VAL A 341 -25.39 -29.98 -5.33
CA VAL A 341 -25.08 -29.85 -6.76
C VAL A 341 -25.48 -28.45 -7.20
N VAL A 342 -24.48 -27.58 -7.43
CA VAL A 342 -24.72 -26.24 -7.95
C VAL A 342 -25.44 -26.40 -9.28
N ASP A 343 -26.68 -25.93 -9.36
CA ASP A 343 -27.41 -25.86 -10.61
C ASP A 343 -26.64 -24.93 -11.56
N THR A 344 -25.89 -25.55 -12.47
CA THR A 344 -25.00 -24.87 -13.41
C THR A 344 -25.74 -23.87 -14.31
N GLU A 345 -27.03 -24.10 -14.56
CA GLU A 345 -27.86 -23.20 -15.36
C GLU A 345 -28.26 -21.96 -14.56
N LYS A 346 -28.65 -22.14 -13.29
CA LYS A 346 -28.90 -21.04 -12.35
C LYS A 346 -27.67 -20.18 -12.14
N LEU A 347 -26.48 -20.77 -11.93
CA LEU A 347 -25.23 -20.03 -11.78
C LEU A 347 -24.88 -19.22 -13.05
N ARG A 348 -25.07 -19.80 -14.24
CA ARG A 348 -24.84 -19.10 -15.51
C ARG A 348 -25.78 -17.91 -15.69
N SER A 349 -27.07 -18.09 -15.38
CA SER A 349 -28.06 -17.01 -15.46
C SER A 349 -27.73 -15.86 -14.49
N ARG A 350 -27.27 -16.19 -13.27
CA ARG A 350 -26.82 -15.23 -12.26
C ARG A 350 -25.61 -14.43 -12.74
N LYS A 351 -24.55 -15.10 -13.22
CA LYS A 351 -23.36 -14.44 -13.77
C LYS A 351 -23.73 -13.45 -14.87
N ALA A 352 -24.66 -13.82 -15.75
CA ALA A 352 -25.14 -12.94 -16.82
C ALA A 352 -25.91 -11.72 -16.28
N VAL A 353 -26.73 -11.87 -15.24
CA VAL A 353 -27.44 -10.75 -14.61
C VAL A 353 -26.46 -9.80 -13.93
N ILE A 354 -25.55 -10.34 -13.12
CA ILE A 354 -24.54 -9.59 -12.39
C ILE A 354 -23.63 -8.83 -13.36
N GLY A 355 -23.11 -9.50 -14.40
CA GLY A 355 -22.25 -8.87 -15.40
C GLY A 355 -22.92 -7.71 -16.12
N ARG A 356 -24.21 -7.84 -16.49
CA ARG A 356 -24.97 -6.73 -17.08
C ARG A 356 -25.18 -5.58 -16.10
N MET A 357 -25.49 -5.86 -14.84
CA MET A 357 -25.67 -4.82 -13.82
C MET A 357 -24.36 -4.09 -13.56
N LEU A 358 -23.25 -4.82 -13.41
CA LEU A 358 -21.93 -4.25 -13.16
C LEU A 358 -21.46 -3.40 -14.34
N ALA A 359 -21.62 -3.90 -15.57
CA ALA A 359 -21.24 -3.18 -16.78
C ALA A 359 -22.04 -1.88 -16.96
N LYS A 360 -23.29 -1.84 -16.49
CA LYS A 360 -24.11 -0.62 -16.49
C LYS A 360 -23.72 0.32 -15.36
N SER A 361 -23.57 -0.21 -14.14
CA SER A 361 -23.30 0.59 -12.94
C SER A 361 -21.89 1.14 -12.83
N LEU A 362 -20.96 0.72 -13.71
CA LEU A 362 -19.62 1.31 -13.82
C LEU A 362 -19.50 2.30 -15.00
N GLN A 363 -20.57 2.53 -15.78
CA GLN A 363 -20.53 3.52 -16.86
C GLN A 363 -20.55 4.95 -16.32
N ALA A 364 -19.90 5.85 -17.07
CA ALA A 364 -19.89 7.26 -16.77
C ALA A 364 -21.32 7.83 -16.77
N GLY A 365 -21.69 8.55 -15.70
CA GLY A 365 -23.02 9.14 -15.52
C GLY A 365 -24.08 8.17 -15.01
N ASP A 366 -23.73 6.93 -14.66
CA ASP A 366 -24.67 6.05 -13.97
C ASP A 366 -24.91 6.52 -12.53
N PRO A 367 -26.18 6.65 -12.08
CA PRO A 367 -26.49 7.18 -10.76
C PRO A 367 -26.01 6.28 -9.61
N VAL A 368 -25.78 4.98 -9.85
CA VAL A 368 -25.20 4.07 -8.86
C VAL A 368 -23.72 4.41 -8.67
N PHE A 369 -22.98 4.58 -9.76
CA PHE A 369 -21.59 4.99 -9.72
C PHE A 369 -21.43 6.31 -8.97
N GLU A 370 -22.20 7.34 -9.33
CA GLU A 370 -22.12 8.66 -8.70
C GLU A 370 -22.44 8.60 -7.21
N ARG A 371 -23.47 7.85 -6.82
CA ARG A 371 -23.84 7.67 -5.41
C ARG A 371 -22.73 6.97 -4.62
N VAL A 372 -22.15 5.90 -5.15
CA VAL A 372 -21.07 5.16 -4.49
C VAL A 372 -19.80 6.00 -4.43
N SER A 373 -19.39 6.61 -5.54
CA SER A 373 -18.23 7.50 -5.60
C SER A 373 -18.36 8.66 -4.60
N ARG A 374 -19.55 9.26 -4.47
CA ARG A 374 -19.81 10.31 -3.47
C ARG A 374 -19.71 9.77 -2.05
N ALA A 375 -20.24 8.58 -1.76
CA ALA A 375 -20.13 7.96 -0.43
C ALA A 375 -18.67 7.68 -0.05
N VAL A 376 -17.89 7.13 -0.98
CA VAL A 376 -16.44 6.88 -0.79
C VAL A 376 -15.67 8.19 -0.61
N TYR A 377 -15.98 9.22 -1.41
CA TYR A 377 -15.39 10.56 -1.24
C TYR A 377 -15.71 11.15 0.14
N MET A 378 -16.97 11.08 0.59
CA MET A 378 -17.37 11.56 1.92
C MET A 378 -16.68 10.77 3.03
N ALA A 379 -16.50 9.46 2.85
CA ALA A 379 -15.79 8.62 3.80
C ALA A 379 -14.31 9.01 3.92
N ALA A 380 -13.63 9.16 2.79
CA ALA A 380 -12.25 9.62 2.74
C ALA A 380 -12.11 11.06 3.29
N ARG A 381 -13.06 11.96 2.99
CA ARG A 381 -13.11 13.33 3.55
C ARG A 381 -13.18 13.32 5.07
N GLY A 382 -13.98 12.42 5.65
CA GLY A 382 -14.09 12.24 7.09
C GLY A 382 -12.75 11.93 7.76
N VAL A 383 -11.91 11.10 7.15
CA VAL A 383 -10.58 10.76 7.67
C VAL A 383 -9.54 11.83 7.34
N VAL A 384 -9.57 12.36 6.12
CA VAL A 384 -8.61 13.40 5.67
C VAL A 384 -8.74 14.67 6.50
N LEU A 385 -9.96 15.07 6.89
CA LEU A 385 -10.20 16.25 7.72
C LEU A 385 -10.29 15.92 9.22
N GLY A 386 -10.94 14.82 9.59
CA GLY A 386 -11.16 14.41 10.98
C GLY A 386 -10.06 13.52 11.58
N GLY A 387 -8.94 13.32 10.87
CA GLY A 387 -7.84 12.45 11.29
C GLY A 387 -8.18 10.96 11.23
N SER A 388 -7.19 10.09 11.53
CA SER A 388 -7.42 8.63 11.61
C SER A 388 -7.87 8.14 12.99
N GLY A 389 -8.19 9.08 13.88
CA GLY A 389 -8.79 8.82 15.18
C GLY A 389 -10.24 8.31 15.10
N PRO A 390 -10.90 8.10 16.25
CA PRO A 390 -12.22 7.50 16.33
C PRO A 390 -13.30 8.33 15.61
N VAL A 391 -13.18 9.67 15.60
CA VAL A 391 -14.13 10.57 14.94
C VAL A 391 -14.07 10.38 13.43
N GLY A 392 -12.89 10.56 12.81
CA GLY A 392 -12.74 10.39 11.36
C GLY A 392 -13.09 8.98 10.87
N ARG A 393 -12.69 7.94 11.62
CA ARG A 393 -13.08 6.55 11.33
C ARG A 393 -14.59 6.35 11.37
N LYS A 394 -15.28 6.91 12.37
CA LYS A 394 -16.73 6.76 12.50
C LYS A 394 -17.50 7.54 11.42
N LEU A 395 -16.99 8.70 11.00
CA LEU A 395 -17.51 9.42 9.84
C LEU A 395 -17.37 8.60 8.55
N ALA A 396 -16.22 7.94 8.35
CA ALA A 396 -16.00 7.06 7.22
C ALA A 396 -16.96 5.88 7.20
N GLU A 397 -17.10 5.19 8.33
CA GLU A 397 -18.05 4.09 8.50
C GLU A 397 -19.49 4.52 8.20
N THR A 398 -19.92 5.66 8.75
CA THR A 398 -21.28 6.18 8.55
C THR A 398 -21.57 6.51 7.09
N ALA A 399 -20.58 7.07 6.37
CA ALA A 399 -20.70 7.36 4.94
C ALA A 399 -20.78 6.08 4.09
N LEU A 400 -19.91 5.09 4.35
CA LEU A 400 -19.92 3.82 3.62
C LEU A 400 -21.13 2.94 3.95
N GLN A 401 -21.68 3.06 5.15
CA GLN A 401 -22.90 2.34 5.55
C GLN A 401 -24.11 2.73 4.67
N GLN A 402 -24.14 3.95 4.13
CA GLN A 402 -25.20 4.42 3.21
C GLN A 402 -25.23 3.64 1.87
N VAL A 403 -24.11 3.01 1.51
CA VAL A 403 -23.95 2.16 0.32
C VAL A 403 -23.70 0.69 0.69
N GLY A 404 -23.90 0.32 1.96
CA GLY A 404 -23.72 -1.06 2.43
C GLY A 404 -22.27 -1.56 2.40
N ALA A 405 -21.29 -0.65 2.39
CA ALA A 405 -19.86 -0.96 2.26
C ALA A 405 -19.07 -0.65 3.54
N ALA A 406 -19.72 -0.67 4.72
CA ALA A 406 -19.07 -0.36 6.00
C ALA A 406 -17.85 -1.25 6.30
N ALA A 407 -17.81 -2.47 5.77
CA ALA A 407 -16.65 -3.36 5.89
C ALA A 407 -15.37 -2.83 5.19
N LEU A 408 -15.48 -1.84 4.30
CA LEU A 408 -14.34 -1.22 3.60
C LEU A 408 -13.79 0.01 4.35
N THR A 409 -14.25 0.28 5.57
CA THR A 409 -13.79 1.43 6.36
C THR A 409 -12.28 1.42 6.57
N ASP A 410 -11.68 0.28 6.92
CA ASP A 410 -10.23 0.21 7.16
C ASP A 410 -9.44 0.53 5.87
N SER A 411 -9.86 0.01 4.72
CA SER A 411 -9.23 0.32 3.43
C SER A 411 -9.32 1.81 3.06
N VAL A 412 -10.45 2.47 3.37
CA VAL A 412 -10.59 3.92 3.18
C VAL A 412 -9.68 4.69 4.14
N VAL A 413 -9.58 4.26 5.40
CA VAL A 413 -8.70 4.89 6.40
C VAL A 413 -7.25 4.80 5.96
N GLU A 414 -6.76 3.62 5.58
CA GLU A 414 -5.39 3.41 5.09
C GLU A 414 -5.05 4.32 3.90
N ALA A 415 -5.95 4.38 2.90
CA ALA A 415 -5.77 5.25 1.73
C ALA A 415 -5.75 6.73 2.11
N ALA A 416 -6.63 7.16 3.03
CA ALA A 416 -6.72 8.53 3.49
C ALA A 416 -5.53 8.94 4.38
N GLU A 417 -4.96 8.03 5.18
CA GLU A 417 -3.77 8.31 5.99
C GLU A 417 -2.58 8.74 5.12
N VAL A 418 -2.38 8.07 3.97
CA VAL A 418 -1.35 8.45 3.00
C VAL A 418 -1.55 9.89 2.51
N LEU A 419 -2.80 10.31 2.28
CA LEU A 419 -3.13 11.68 1.89
C LEU A 419 -2.86 12.68 3.00
N VAL A 420 -3.18 12.35 4.26
CA VAL A 420 -2.91 13.24 5.40
C VAL A 420 -1.41 13.44 5.59
N VAL A 421 -0.61 12.38 5.46
CA VAL A 421 0.85 12.47 5.51
C VAL A 421 1.38 13.33 4.36
N ALA A 422 0.89 13.10 3.13
CA ALA A 422 1.30 13.89 1.97
C ALA A 422 0.94 15.37 2.12
N ALA A 423 -0.25 15.69 2.62
CA ALA A 423 -0.69 17.05 2.91
C ALA A 423 0.20 17.70 3.97
N THR A 424 0.42 17.02 5.10
CA THR A 424 1.19 17.55 6.23
C THR A 424 2.64 17.87 5.84
N VAL A 425 3.29 16.97 5.11
CA VAL A 425 4.64 17.19 4.58
C VAL A 425 4.64 18.33 3.58
N SER A 426 3.65 18.38 2.69
CA SER A 426 3.56 19.42 1.67
C SER A 426 3.36 20.82 2.27
N VAL A 427 2.45 20.97 3.25
CA VAL A 427 2.26 22.22 3.98
C VAL A 427 3.53 22.63 4.73
N SER A 428 4.25 21.66 5.31
CA SER A 428 5.50 21.93 6.01
C SER A 428 6.62 22.42 5.07
N VAL A 429 6.74 21.83 3.88
CA VAL A 429 7.78 22.19 2.91
C VAL A 429 7.40 23.43 2.09
N HIS A 430 6.22 23.40 1.47
CA HIS A 430 5.73 24.34 0.47
C HIS A 430 4.78 25.42 1.03
N GLY A 431 4.47 25.39 2.34
CA GLY A 431 3.60 26.36 3.01
C GLY A 431 3.83 27.83 2.63
N PRO A 432 5.08 28.33 2.59
CA PRO A 432 5.34 29.71 2.16
C PRO A 432 4.83 30.03 0.76
N TRP A 433 4.98 29.12 -0.21
CA TRP A 433 4.44 29.31 -1.56
C TRP A 433 2.91 29.28 -1.55
N TYR A 434 2.31 28.32 -0.83
CA TYR A 434 0.86 28.24 -0.72
C TYR A 434 0.23 29.50 -0.14
N ILE A 435 0.83 30.08 0.91
CA ILE A 435 0.36 31.35 1.49
C ILE A 435 0.31 32.44 0.41
N HIS A 436 1.43 32.66 -0.30
CA HIS A 436 1.49 33.65 -1.37
C HIS A 436 0.52 33.38 -2.51
N LEU A 437 0.31 32.12 -2.90
CA LEU A 437 -0.68 31.76 -3.92
C LEU A 437 -2.08 32.09 -3.44
N THR A 438 -2.42 31.72 -2.21
CA THR A 438 -3.76 31.92 -1.67
C THR A 438 -4.04 33.40 -1.39
N ASP A 439 -3.09 34.20 -0.92
CA ASP A 439 -3.35 35.64 -0.65
C ASP A 439 -3.70 36.43 -1.91
N ASN A 440 -3.36 35.90 -3.09
CA ASN A 440 -3.68 36.47 -4.40
C ASN A 440 -4.99 35.91 -5.01
N MET A 441 -5.71 35.03 -4.31
CA MET A 441 -7.00 34.43 -4.70
C MET A 441 -8.13 34.94 -3.82
#